data_AF-A0A3D4IMF3-F1
#
_entry.id   AF-A0A3D4IMF3-F1
#
_cell.length_a   1.000
_cell.length_b   1.000
_cell.length_c   1.000
_cell.angle_alpha   90.00
_cell.angle_beta   90.00
_cell.angle_gamma   90.00
#
_symmetry.space_group_name_H-M   'P 1'
#
loop_
_entity.id
_entity.type
_entity.pdbx_description
1 polymer ?
#
loop_
_entity_poly.entity_id
_entity_poly.type
_entity_poly.pdbx_seq_one_letter_code
_entity_poly.pdbx_strand_id
1 'polypeptide(L)' 'MDIQTEITLIPRLLLAVVLGVLIGLDREIDGHDAGIRTYAAVCLGAALITIIN' A
#
# COMPACT_ATOMS: atom_id res chain seq x y z
N MET A 1 -0.06 -17.89 -17.25
CA MET A 1 -0.61 -17.34 -15.99
C MET A 1 -0.19 -18.27 -14.89
N ASP A 2 0.70 -17.82 -14.01
CA ASP A 2 1.18 -18.63 -12.88
C ASP A 2 0.34 -18.32 -11.64
N ILE A 3 -0.51 -19.26 -11.25
CA ILE A 3 -1.48 -19.07 -10.16
C ILE A 3 -0.78 -18.84 -8.81
N GLN A 4 0.42 -19.42 -8.63
CA GLN A 4 1.20 -19.31 -7.39
C GLN A 4 1.70 -17.88 -7.19
N THR A 5 2.15 -17.24 -8.26
CA THR A 5 2.57 -15.84 -8.27
C THR A 5 1.40 -14.92 -7.94
N GLU A 6 0.22 -15.14 -8.50
CA GLU A 6 -0.96 -14.30 -8.22
C GLU A 6 -1.41 -14.42 -6.74
N ILE A 7 -1.45 -15.63 -6.20
CA ILE A 7 -1.84 -15.90 -4.81
C ILE A 7 -0.85 -15.26 -3.81
N THR A 8 0.41 -15.11 -4.18
CA THR A 8 1.41 -14.46 -3.31
C THR A 8 1.41 -12.94 -3.46
N LEU A 9 1.13 -12.40 -4.64
CA LEU A 9 1.16 -10.97 -4.93
C LEU A 9 -0.07 -10.21 -4.44
N ILE A 10 -1.27 -10.72 -4.75
CA ILE A 10 -2.54 -10.05 -4.43
C ILE A 10 -2.64 -9.68 -2.94
N PRO A 11 -2.44 -10.61 -1.98
CA PRO A 11 -2.56 -10.27 -0.57
C PRO A 11 -1.48 -9.29 -0.09
N ARG A 12 -0.27 -9.32 -0.67
CA ARG A 12 0.80 -8.37 -0.32
C ARG A 12 0.45 -6.95 -0.75
N LEU A 13 -0.06 -6.79 -1.97
CA LEU A 13 -0.50 -5.50 -2.48
C LEU A 13 -1.71 -4.98 -1.70
N LEU A 14 -2.68 -5.85 -1.40
CA LEU A 14 -3.84 -5.49 -0.60
C LEU A 14 -3.43 -5.04 0.82
N LEU A 15 -2.51 -5.78 1.45
CA LEU A 15 -1.98 -5.44 2.76
C LEU A 15 -1.19 -4.12 2.73
N ALA A 16 -0.42 -3.85 1.68
CA ALA A 16 0.26 -2.57 1.49
C ALA A 16 -0.72 -1.39 1.39
N VAL A 17 -1.85 -1.54 0.68
CA VAL A 17 -2.93 -0.53 0.65
C VAL A 17 -3.50 -0.32 2.04
N VAL A 18 -3.89 -1.40 2.72
CA VAL A 18 -4.54 -1.32 4.04
C VAL A 18 -3.63 -0.59 5.02
N LEU A 19 -2.33 -0.93 5.06
CA LEU A 19 -1.36 -0.23 5.90
C LEU A 19 -1.20 1.23 5.49
N GLY A 20 -1.09 1.54 4.19
CA GLY A 20 -1.02 2.92 3.71
C GLY A 20 -2.24 3.76 4.06
N VAL A 21 -3.44 3.15 4.01
CA VAL A 21 -4.69 3.80 4.43
C VAL A 21 -4.70 4.05 5.94
N LEU A 22 -4.29 3.08 6.76
CA LEU A 22 -4.22 3.25 8.21
C LEU A 22 -3.25 4.38 8.60
N ILE A 23 -2.07 4.43 7.96
CA ILE A 23 -1.08 5.50 8.18
C ILE A 23 -1.64 6.85 7.74
N GLY A 24 -2.25 6.91 6.56
CA GLY A 24 -2.80 8.16 6.06
C GLY A 24 -4.01 8.66 6.85
N LEU A 25 -4.78 7.75 7.47
CA LEU A 25 -5.89 8.11 8.36
C LEU A 25 -5.36 8.75 9.65
N ASP A 26 -4.35 8.14 10.27
CA ASP A 26 -3.65 8.69 11.44
C ASP A 26 -3.10 10.09 11.13
N ARG A 27 -2.51 10.27 9.93
CA ARG A 27 -1.97 11.56 9.48
C ARG A 27 -3.04 12.63 9.25
N GLU A 28 -4.19 12.28 8.67
CA GLU A 28 -5.32 13.20 8.50
C GLU A 28 -5.90 13.63 9.84
N ILE A 29 -6.00 12.70 10.81
CA ILE A 29 -6.48 12.99 12.16
C ILE A 29 -5.54 13.97 12.87
N ASP A 30 -4.23 13.79 12.72
CA ASP A 30 -3.21 14.66 13.31
C ASP A 30 -3.05 16.01 12.56
N GLY A 31 -3.82 16.25 11.50
CA GLY A 31 -3.83 17.52 10.76
C GLY A 31 -2.63 17.72 9.82
N HIS A 32 -1.99 16.64 9.38
CA HIS A 32 -0.93 16.71 8.37
C HIS A 32 -1.52 16.83 6.95
N ASP A 33 -0.85 17.58 6.08
CA ASP A 33 -1.28 17.79 4.68
C ASP A 33 -1.31 16.48 3.85
N ALA A 34 -0.48 15.49 4.21
CA ALA A 34 -0.39 14.20 3.51
C ALA A 34 -1.28 13.15 4.18
N GLY A 35 -2.42 12.85 3.52
CA GLY A 35 -3.44 11.94 4.06
C GLY A 35 -3.52 10.55 3.43
N ILE A 36 -4.72 9.96 3.47
CA ILE A 36 -5.01 8.58 3.06
C ILE A 36 -4.61 8.30 1.62
N ARG A 37 -4.96 9.21 0.70
CA ARG A 37 -4.65 9.04 -0.73
C ARG A 37 -3.15 8.99 -1.01
N THR A 38 -2.37 9.79 -0.27
CA THR A 38 -0.92 9.88 -0.44
C THR A 38 -0.25 8.62 0.07
N TYR A 39 -0.51 8.21 1.31
CA TYR A 39 0.14 7.03 1.90
C TYR A 39 -0.33 5.72 1.26
N ALA A 40 -1.59 5.60 0.84
CA ALA A 40 -2.05 4.45 0.06
C ALA A 40 -1.28 4.29 -1.26
N ALA A 41 -1.10 5.38 -2.02
CA ALA A 41 -0.36 5.36 -3.28
C ALA A 41 1.14 5.09 -3.09
N VAL A 42 1.76 5.70 -2.06
CA VAL A 42 3.19 5.50 -1.74
C VAL A 42 3.46 4.06 -1.31
N CYS A 43 2.65 3.49 -0.41
CA CYS A 43 2.82 2.11 0.04
C CYS A 43 2.61 1.10 -1.10
N LEU A 44 1.61 1.33 -1.97
CA LEU A 44 1.42 0.54 -3.18
C LEU A 44 2.62 0.60 -4.13
N GLY A 45 3.11 1.81 -4.43
CA GLY A 45 4.25 2.00 -5.31
C GLY A 45 5.52 1.32 -4.77
N ALA A 46 5.79 1.48 -3.47
CA ALA A 46 6.91 0.82 -2.81
C ALA A 46 6.81 -0.72 -2.85
N ALA A 47 5.62 -1.27 -2.60
CA ALA A 47 5.38 -2.70 -2.69
C ALA A 47 5.61 -3.23 -4.12
N LEU A 48 5.11 -2.52 -5.13
CA LEU A 48 5.32 -2.87 -6.54
C LEU A 48 6.81 -2.86 -6.91
N ILE A 49 7.55 -1.83 -6.51
CA ILE A 49 9.01 -1.75 -6.76
C ILE A 49 9.73 -2.92 -6.07
N THR A 50 9.36 -3.23 -4.83
CA THR A 50 9.96 -4.34 -4.07
C THR A 50 9.66 -5.70 -4.72
N ILE A 51 8.51 -5.85 -5.36
CA ILE A 51 8.13 -7.07 -6.07
C ILE A 51 8.92 -7.22 -7.38
N ILE A 52 9.17 -6.12 -8.08
CA ILE A 52 9.86 -6.11 -9.38
C ILE A 52 11.38 -6.29 -9.20
N ASN A 53 11.93 -5.82 -8.09
CA ASN A 53 13.36 -5.88 -7.77
C ASN A 53 13.80 -7.28 -7.32
#